data_AF-V9H2P5-F1
#
_entry.id   AF-V9H2P5-F1
#
_cell.length_a   1.000
_cell.length_b   1.000
_cell.length_c   1.000
_cell.angle_alpha   90.00
_cell.angle_beta   90.00
_cell.angle_gamma   90.00
#
_symmetry.space_group_name_H-M   'P 1'
#
loop_
_entity.id
_entity.type
_entity.pdbx_description
1 polymer ?
#
loop_
_entity_poly.entity_id
_entity_poly.type
_entity_poly.pdbx_seq_one_letter_code
_entity_poly.pdbx_strand_id
1 'polypeptide(L)' 'MKILIFGIVASGKTILSRGLSLKYNIPCYEGDSIEWGGEGEERYRRSDYEQLNRILEIDKKGH' A
#
# COMPACT_ATOMS: atom_id res chain seq x y z
N MET A 1 -16.34 -0.84 3.50
CA MET A 1 -15.51 -1.78 4.30
C MET A 1 -14.08 -1.66 3.83
N LYS A 2 -13.11 -1.49 4.75
CA LYS A 2 -11.69 -1.32 4.42
C LYS A 2 -10.89 -2.49 5.03
N ILE A 3 -9.89 -3.00 4.31
CA ILE A 3 -9.04 -4.12 4.75
C ILE A 3 -7.61 -3.62 4.83
N LEU A 4 -7.00 -3.73 6.02
CA LEU A 4 -5.59 -3.42 6.24
C LEU A 4 -4.80 -4.72 6.43
N ILE A 5 -3.76 -4.92 5.62
CA ILE A 5 -2.88 -6.10 5.68
C ILE A 5 -1.51 -5.64 6.13
N PHE A 6 -1.08 -6.09 7.32
CA PHE A 6 0.24 -5.83 7.88
C PHE A 6 0.94 -7.14 8.24
N GLY A 7 2.25 -7.07 8.46
CA GLY A 7 3.08 -8.24 8.78
C GLY A 7 4.53 -8.07 8.34
N ILE A 8 5.38 -9.02 8.76
CA ILE A 8 6.82 -8.99 8.50
C ILE A 8 7.17 -9.02 6.99
N VAL A 9 8.35 -8.56 6.62
CA VAL A 9 8.85 -8.60 5.24
C VAL A 9 8.85 -10.05 4.72
N ALA A 10 8.60 -10.24 3.43
CA ALA A 10 8.54 -11.55 2.76
C ALA A 10 7.44 -12.53 3.26
N SER A 11 6.49 -12.11 4.10
CA SER A 11 5.37 -12.96 4.55
C SER A 11 4.24 -13.15 3.53
N GLY A 12 4.42 -12.71 2.28
CA GLY A 12 3.40 -12.86 1.23
C GLY A 12 2.25 -11.84 1.26
N LYS A 13 2.38 -10.72 2.00
CA LYS A 13 1.36 -9.66 2.08
C LYS A 13 0.88 -9.18 0.71
N THR A 14 1.82 -8.91 -0.20
CA THR A 14 1.53 -8.45 -1.58
C THR A 14 0.80 -9.50 -2.40
N ILE A 15 1.07 -10.79 -2.17
CA ILE A 15 0.37 -11.89 -2.85
C ILE A 15 -1.07 -11.98 -2.34
N LEU A 16 -1.24 -11.93 -1.01
CA LEU A 16 -2.57 -11.96 -0.38
C LEU A 16 -3.42 -10.76 -0.81
N SER A 17 -2.88 -9.54 -0.78
CA SER A 17 -3.60 -8.33 -1.15
C SER A 17 -4.05 -8.34 -2.60
N ARG A 18 -3.18 -8.77 -3.53
CA ARG A 18 -3.52 -8.96 -4.95
C ARG A 18 -4.59 -10.02 -5.15
N GLY A 19 -4.49 -11.17 -4.46
CA GLY A 19 -5.48 -12.24 -4.54
C GLY A 19 -6.87 -11.79 -4.10
N LEU A 20 -6.96 -11.04 -2.99
CA LEU A 20 -8.21 -10.46 -2.50
C LEU A 20 -8.76 -9.39 -3.47
N SER A 21 -7.89 -8.53 -3.99
CA SER A 21 -8.24 -7.49 -4.96
C SER A 21 -8.89 -8.10 -6.21
N LEU A 22 -8.28 -9.12 -6.80
CA LEU A 22 -8.82 -9.82 -7.97
C LEU A 22 -10.11 -10.57 -7.65
N LYS A 23 -10.16 -11.30 -6.52
CA LYS A 23 -11.32 -12.12 -6.15
C LYS A 23 -12.58 -11.30 -5.88
N TYR A 24 -12.43 -10.13 -5.25
CA TYR A 24 -13.54 -9.29 -4.83
C TYR A 24 -13.70 -8.02 -5.65
N ASN A 25 -12.87 -7.83 -6.68
CA ASN A 25 -12.83 -6.62 -7.51
C ASN A 25 -12.73 -5.32 -6.67
N ILE A 26 -11.86 -5.32 -5.66
CA ILE A 26 -11.63 -4.18 -4.77
C ILE A 26 -10.27 -3.53 -5.06
N PRO A 27 -10.15 -2.19 -4.99
CA PRO A 27 -8.88 -1.51 -5.20
C PRO A 27 -7.86 -1.91 -4.13
N CYS A 28 -6.61 -2.09 -4.55
CA CYS A 28 -5.48 -2.40 -3.69
C CYS A 28 -4.45 -1.27 -3.73
N TYR A 29 -3.99 -0.83 -2.56
CA TYR A 29 -3.02 0.24 -2.42
C TYR A 29 -1.81 -0.23 -1.61
N GLU A 30 -0.61 0.16 -2.02
CA GLU A 30 0.62 -0.09 -1.27
C GLU A 30 0.68 0.84 -0.05
N GLY A 31 0.87 0.24 1.13
CA GLY A 31 0.96 0.95 2.41
C GLY A 31 2.35 0.98 3.01
N ASP A 32 3.39 0.54 2.30
CA ASP A 32 4.77 0.59 2.79
C ASP A 32 5.27 2.04 2.81
N SER A 33 6.10 2.38 3.79
CA SER A 33 6.79 3.68 3.89
C SER A 33 8.00 3.76 2.95
N ILE A 34 8.50 2.61 2.49
CA ILE A 34 9.59 2.54 1.51
C ILE A 34 8.97 2.50 0.13
N GLU A 35 9.20 3.56 -0.64
CA GLU A 35 8.77 3.67 -2.03
C GLU A 35 9.91 3.21 -2.95
N TRP A 36 9.57 2.30 -3.84
CA TRP A 36 10.39 2.01 -4.99
C TRP A 36 10.08 3.11 -5.99
N GLY A 37 11.00 4.06 -6.15
CA GLY A 37 10.92 4.98 -7.27
C GLY A 37 10.90 4.22 -8.60
N GLY A 38 10.52 4.91 -9.68
CA GLY A 38 10.53 4.36 -11.03
C GLY A 38 11.91 3.87 -11.49
N GLU A 39 12.00 3.37 -12.72
CA GLU A 39 13.30 2.98 -13.29
C GLU A 39 14.30 4.15 -13.21
N GLY A 40 15.38 3.96 -12.43
CA GLY A 40 16.44 4.95 -12.24
C GLY A 40 16.31 5.83 -11.00
N GLU A 41 15.22 5.71 -10.23
CA GLU A 41 15.04 6.46 -8.98
C GLU A 41 15.59 5.69 -7.77
N GLU A 42 16.18 6.42 -6.83
CA GLU A 42 16.63 5.84 -5.57
C GLU A 42 15.46 5.45 -4.67
N ARG A 43 15.68 4.47 -3.79
CA ARG A 43 14.70 4.13 -2.75
C ARG A 43 14.46 5.36 -1.87
N TYR A 44 13.22 5.82 -1.84
CA TYR A 44 12.80 6.90 -0.98
C TYR A 44 12.00 6.36 0.20
N ARG A 45 12.36 6.76 1.41
CA ARG A 45 11.55 6.49 2.59
C ARG A 45 10.67 7.71 2.85
N ARG A 46 9.36 7.54 2.74
CA ARG A 46 8.40 8.57 3.11
C ARG A 46 8.58 8.97 4.57
N SER A 47 8.55 10.27 4.83
CA SER A 47 8.39 10.82 6.17
C SER A 47 7.03 10.41 6.77
N ASP A 48 6.91 10.51 8.10
CA ASP A 48 5.66 10.20 8.79
C ASP A 48 4.49 11.05 8.28
N TYR A 49 4.76 12.32 7.92
CA TYR A 49 3.75 13.23 7.37
C TYR A 49 3.28 12.82 5.98
N GLU A 50 4.20 12.45 5.09
CA GLU A 50 3.87 11.97 3.74
C GLU A 50 3.12 10.64 3.79
N GLN A 51 3.55 9.74 4.68
CA GLN A 51 2.88 8.46 4.87
C GLN A 51 1.45 8.65 5.40
N LEU A 52 1.25 9.55 6.36
CA LEU A 52 -0.08 9.90 6.86
C LEU A 52 -0.96 10.48 5.75
N ASN A 53 -0.44 11.46 4.98
CA ASN A 53 -1.18 12.05 3.87
C ASN A 53 -1.55 10.99 2.82
N ARG A 54 -0.65 10.06 2.52
CA ARG A 54 -0.93 8.96 1.59
C ARG A 54 -2.08 8.07 2.09
N ILE A 55 -2.08 7.72 3.36
CA ILE A 55 -3.16 6.93 3.98
C ILE A 55 -4.49 7.71 3.92
N LEU A 56 -4.49 9.00 4.25
CA LEU A 56 -5.68 9.85 4.19
C LEU A 56 -6.25 9.97 2.77
N GLU A 57 -5.37 10.08 1.76
CA GLU A 57 -5.79 10.10 0.35
C GLU A 57 -6.40 8.77 -0.11
N ILE A 58 -5.89 7.63 0.38
CA ILE A 58 -6.50 6.32 0.13
C ILE A 58 -7.86 6.24 0.82
N ASP A 59 -7.94 6.73 2.06
CA ASP A 59 -9.16 6.69 2.88
C ASP A 59 -10.32 7.44 2.22
N LYS A 60 -10.06 8.60 1.63
CA LYS A 60 -11.02 9.41 0.86
C LYS A 60 -11.57 8.70 -0.39
N LYS A 61 -10.81 7.80 -1.00
CA LYS A 61 -11.21 7.09 -2.24
C LYS A 61 -12.14 5.91 -1.97
N GLY A 62 -12.16 5.40 -0.75
CA GLY A 62 -13.08 4.35 -0.33
C GLY A 62 -14.31 4.94 0.35
N HIS A 63 -15.33 5.28 -0.43
CA HIS A 63 -16.68 5.55 0.08
C HIS A 63 -17.33 4.25 0.63
#